data_AF-A0A2V9VJA0-F1
#
_entry.id   AF-A0A2V9VJA0-F1
#
_cell.length_a   1.000
_cell.length_b   1.000
_cell.length_c   1.000
_cell.angle_alpha   90.00
_cell.angle_beta   90.00
_cell.angle_gamma   90.00
#
_symmetry.space_group_name_H-M   'P 1'
#
loop_
_entity.id
_entity.type
_entity.pdbx_description
1 polymer ?
#
loop_
_entity_poly.entity_id
_entity_poly.type
_entity_poly.pdbx_seq_one_letter_code
_entity_poly.pdbx_strand_id
1 'polypeptide(L)' 'QRKSAKLPPAYEKKFRANKKAWAFFQSQPPWYQRTATYRVISAKQEPTREKRLAQLIKDSAAGLSIKELRRTETKK' A
#
# COMPACT_ATOMS: atom_id res chain seq x y z
N GLN A 1 -12.15 2.30 -18.38
CA GLN A 1 -10.81 1.82 -17.94
C GLN A 1 -10.22 2.84 -16.95
N ARG A 2 -10.49 2.69 -15.65
CA ARG A 2 -10.18 3.75 -14.66
C ARG A 2 -8.72 3.64 -14.20
N LYS A 3 -7.88 4.59 -14.64
CA LYS A 3 -6.48 4.75 -14.20
C LYS A 3 -6.42 4.70 -12.67
N SER A 4 -5.77 3.67 -12.13
CA SER A 4 -5.41 3.57 -10.71
C SER A 4 -4.56 4.78 -10.32
N ALA A 5 -4.74 5.31 -9.11
CA ALA A 5 -3.80 6.28 -8.56
C ALA A 5 -2.43 5.59 -8.54
N LYS A 6 -1.50 6.03 -9.40
CA LYS A 6 -0.21 5.36 -9.56
C LYS A 6 0.73 5.82 -8.44
N LEU A 7 1.39 4.85 -7.80
CA LEU A 7 2.54 5.17 -6.95
C LEU A 7 3.62 5.85 -7.81
N PRO A 8 4.36 6.83 -7.27
CA PRO A 8 5.55 7.36 -7.91
C PRO A 8 6.49 6.24 -8.35
N PRO A 9 7.20 6.38 -9.49
CA PRO A 9 8.00 5.30 -10.08
C PRO A 9 9.04 4.72 -9.11
N ALA A 10 9.66 5.57 -8.28
CA ALA A 10 10.64 5.17 -7.28
C ALA A 10 10.03 4.23 -6.23
N TYR A 11 8.83 4.52 -5.75
CA TYR A 11 8.13 3.71 -4.76
C TYR A 11 7.54 2.46 -5.38
N GLU A 12 7.05 2.53 -6.62
CA GLU A 12 6.58 1.37 -7.35
C GLU A 12 7.70 0.34 -7.55
N LYS A 13 8.92 0.77 -7.88
CA LYS A 13 10.08 -0.12 -8.02
C LYS A 13 10.39 -0.84 -6.69
N LYS A 14 10.38 -0.12 -5.57
CA LYS A 14 10.54 -0.70 -4.22
C LYS A 14 9.42 -1.68 -3.87
N PHE A 15 8.18 -1.38 -4.27
CA PHE A 15 7.04 -2.26 -4.02
C PHE A 15 7.11 -3.53 -4.87
N ARG A 16 7.39 -3.40 -6.18
CA ARG A 16 7.53 -4.53 -7.11
C ARG A 16 8.69 -5.45 -6.78
N ALA A 17 9.73 -4.96 -6.11
CA ALA A 17 10.80 -5.81 -5.58
C ALA A 17 10.26 -6.90 -4.63
N ASN A 18 9.15 -6.63 -3.94
CA ASN A 18 8.43 -7.59 -3.11
C ASN A 18 7.27 -8.22 -3.87
N LYS A 19 7.56 -9.26 -4.67
CA LYS A 19 6.56 -9.93 -5.53
C LYS A 19 5.31 -10.40 -4.79
N LYS A 20 5.46 -10.96 -3.58
CA LYS A 20 4.32 -11.40 -2.73
C LYS A 20 3.38 -10.23 -2.39
N ALA A 21 3.98 -9.14 -1.92
CA ALA A 21 3.27 -7.93 -1.54
C ALA A 21 2.57 -7.29 -2.77
N TRP A 22 3.27 -7.26 -3.90
CA TRP A 22 2.75 -6.74 -5.16
C TRP A 22 1.57 -7.55 -5.68
N ALA A 23 1.65 -8.89 -5.64
CA ALA A 23 0.56 -9.77 -6.07
C ALA A 23 -0.70 -9.56 -5.20
N PHE A 24 -0.55 -9.48 -3.87
CA PHE A 24 -1.67 -9.17 -2.98
C PHE A 24 -2.28 -7.82 -3.32
N PHE A 25 -1.45 -6.78 -3.45
CA PHE A 25 -1.91 -5.43 -3.79
C PHE A 25 -2.67 -5.35 -5.11
N GLN A 26 -2.20 -6.07 -6.15
CA GLN A 26 -2.89 -6.13 -7.44
C GLN A 26 -4.21 -6.91 -7.37
N SER A 27 -4.29 -7.92 -6.49
CA SER A 27 -5.53 -8.68 -6.24
C SER A 27 -6.58 -7.85 -5.48
N GLN A 28 -6.16 -6.83 -4.72
CA GLN A 28 -7.08 -5.96 -4.00
C GLN A 28 -7.94 -5.09 -4.94
N PRO A 29 -9.17 -4.77 -4.55
CA PRO A 29 -10.09 -4.00 -5.38
C PRO A 29 -9.55 -2.58 -5.68
N PRO A 30 -9.96 -1.95 -6.81
CA PRO A 30 -9.44 -0.65 -7.23
C PRO A 30 -9.60 0.47 -6.20
N TRP A 31 -10.61 0.41 -5.34
CA TRP A 31 -10.81 1.37 -4.26
C TRP A 31 -9.71 1.26 -3.19
N TYR A 32 -9.29 0.05 -2.84
CA TYR A 32 -8.22 -0.19 -1.86
C TYR A 32 -6.88 0.31 -2.40
N GLN A 33 -6.57 -0.03 -3.66
CA GLN A 33 -5.34 0.42 -4.31
C GLN A 33 -5.22 1.95 -4.28
N ARG A 34 -6.31 2.66 -4.59
CA ARG A 34 -6.37 4.13 -4.53
C ARG A 34 -6.12 4.66 -3.13
N THR A 35 -6.80 4.13 -2.12
CA THR A 35 -6.65 4.59 -0.74
C THR A 35 -5.24 4.33 -0.21
N ALA A 36 -4.68 3.15 -0.48
CA ALA A 36 -3.32 2.80 -0.10
C ALA A 36 -2.28 3.72 -0.76
N THR A 37 -2.41 3.97 -2.07
CA THR A 37 -1.55 4.92 -2.77
C THR A 37 -1.70 6.33 -2.22
N TYR A 38 -2.93 6.79 -1.97
CA TYR A 38 -3.19 8.12 -1.41
C TYR A 38 -2.55 8.29 -0.03
N ARG A 39 -2.58 7.28 0.85
CA ARG A 39 -1.91 7.34 2.16
C ARG A 39 -0.39 7.49 2.02
N VAL A 40 0.23 6.87 1.03
CA VAL A 40 1.68 7.05 0.80
C VAL A 40 1.96 8.46 0.28
N ILE A 41 1.28 8.91 -0.78
CA ILE A 41 1.58 10.21 -1.42
C ILE A 41 1.12 11.43 -0.59
N SER A 42 0.09 11.30 0.24
CA SER A 42 -0.45 12.40 1.06
C SER A 42 0.45 12.80 2.22
N ALA A 43 1.44 11.98 2.58
CA ALA A 43 2.43 12.37 3.58
C ALA A 43 3.27 13.55 3.05
N LYS A 44 3.37 14.61 3.86
CA LYS A 44 4.13 15.84 3.51
C LYS A 44 5.64 15.63 3.55
N GLN A 45 6.13 14.73 4.41
CA GLN A 45 7.55 14.45 4.57
C GLN A 45 7.96 13.15 3.85
N GLU A 46 9.03 13.23 3.06
CA GLU A 46 9.72 12.09 2.40
C GLU A 46 9.94 10.88 3.33
N PRO A 47 10.56 11.01 4.53
CA PRO A 47 10.78 9.86 5.42
C PRO A 47 9.47 9.21 5.88
N THR A 48 8.39 9.98 5.94
CA THR A 48 7.06 9.45 6.30
C THR A 48 6.44 8.69 5.14
N ARG A 49 6.64 9.15 3.89
CA ARG A 49 6.24 8.41 2.68
C ARG A 49 6.91 7.05 2.63
N GLU A 50 8.23 7.01 2.88
CA GLU A 50 8.99 5.76 2.90
C GLU A 50 8.54 4.81 4.00
N LYS A 51 8.31 5.31 5.23
CA LYS A 51 7.76 4.49 6.32
C LYS A 51 6.39 3.92 5.98
N ARG A 52 5.49 4.72 5.40
CA ARG A 52 4.16 4.26 4.98
C ARG A 52 4.23 3.24 3.85
N LEU A 53 5.14 3.43 2.89
CA LEU A 53 5.38 2.46 1.81
C LEU A 53 5.92 1.13 2.37
N ALA A 54 6.92 1.19 3.25
CA ALA A 54 7.49 0.00 3.87
C ALA A 54 6.43 -0.77 4.67
N GLN A 55 5.56 -0.06 5.39
CA GLN A 55 4.43 -0.67 6.10
C GLN A 55 3.44 -1.32 5.12
N LEU A 56 3.06 -0.63 4.03
CA LEU A 56 2.18 -1.17 2.99
C LEU A 56 2.75 -2.46 2.39
N ILE A 57 4.05 -2.48 2.11
CA ILE A 57 4.76 -3.67 1.60
C ILE A 57 4.70 -4.79 2.61
N LYS A 58 5.02 -4.51 3.89
CA LYS A 58 5.03 -5.51 4.97
C LYS A 58 3.66 -6.12 5.19
N ASP A 59 2.62 -5.29 5.29
CA ASP A 59 1.24 -5.72 5.49
C ASP A 59 0.77 -6.55 4.28
N SER A 60 1.02 -6.07 3.06
CA SER A 60 0.64 -6.79 1.83
C SER A 60 1.41 -8.11 1.67
N ALA A 61 2.68 -8.17 2.08
CA ALA A 61 3.47 -9.40 2.09
C ALA A 61 2.90 -10.44 3.07
N ALA A 62 2.31 -9.98 4.17
CA ALA A 62 1.60 -10.80 5.14
C ALA A 62 0.15 -11.13 4.73
N GLY A 63 -0.31 -10.66 3.57
CA GLY A 63 -1.70 -10.83 3.13
C GLY A 63 -2.70 -9.97 3.91
N LEU A 64 -2.23 -8.93 4.58
CA LEU A 64 -3.02 -8.02 5.39
C LEU A 64 -3.29 -6.71 4.65
N SER A 65 -4.51 -6.21 4.77
CA SER A 65 -4.84 -4.85 4.39
C SER A 65 -4.10 -3.84 5.28
N ILE A 66 -3.80 -2.66 4.77
CA ILE A 66 -3.21 -1.57 5.57
C ILE A 66 -3.98 -1.37 6.88
N LYS A 67 -3.26 -1.13 7.98
CA LYS A 67 -3.82 -1.03 9.34
C LYS A 67 -5.10 -0.20 9.46
N GLU A 68 -5.24 0.87 8.68
CA GLU A 68 -6.37 1.81 8.73
C GLU A 68 -7.61 1.32 7.96
N LEU A 69 -7.44 0.37 7.04
CA LEU A 69 -8.52 -0.30 6.31
C LEU A 69 -8.75 -1.73 6.76
N ARG A 70 -7.96 -2.22 7.72
CA ARG A 70 -8.21 -3.50 8.36
C ARG A 70 -9.54 -3.36 9.09
N ARG A 71 -10.57 -4.10 8.64
CA ARG A 71 -11.78 -4.34 9.44
C ARG A 71 -11.27 -4.74 10.81
N THR A 72 -11.61 -3.97 11.82
CA THR A 72 -11.05 -4.08 13.17
C THR A 72 -11.24 -5.51 13.67
N GLU A 73 -10.22 -6.35 13.56
CA GLU A 73 -10.07 -7.44 14.50
C GLU A 73 -9.51 -6.80 15.76
N THR A 74 -10.48 -6.42 16.60
CA THR A 74 -10.38 -6.16 18.03
C THR A 74 -9.08 -6.73 18.59
N LYS A 75 -8.21 -5.83 19.11
CA LYS A 75 -7.21 -6.23 20.11
C LYS A 75 -7.97 -7.01 21.19
N LYS A 76 -7.74 -8.31 21.29
CA LYS A 76 -8.10 -9.10 22.47
C LYS A 76 -6.87 -9.18 23.37
#